data_AF-A0A4Q9DM46-F1
#
_entry.id   AF-A0A4Q9DM46-F1
#
_cell.length_a   1.000
_cell.length_b   1.000
_cell.length_c   1.000
_cell.angle_alpha   90.00
_cell.angle_beta   90.00
_cell.angle_gamma   90.00
#
_symmetry.space_group_name_H-M   'P 1'
#
loop_
_entity.id
_entity.type
_entity.pdbx_description
1 polymer ?
#
loop_
_entity_poly.entity_id
_entity_poly.type
_entity_poly.pdbx_seq_one_letter_code
_entity_poly.pdbx_strand_id
1 'polypeptide(L)'
;MNQRISADHLQQLSDTQKETLRSLWNPQEGEYILFNEYQEEMIYYLNGVEKHKSLPLLTIGQMISYLTHHDKMFSMQFESGEWQVTLSKSVMQNPELCNALWEATMSKL
;
A
#
# COMPACT_ATOMS: atom_id res chain seq x y z
N MET A 1 11.70 8.81 6.72
CA MET A 1 11.18 8.14 5.52
C MET A 1 10.31 6.99 5.99
N ASN A 2 9.01 7.10 5.74
CA ASN A 2 8.05 6.06 6.06
C ASN A 2 8.39 4.80 5.26
N GLN A 3 8.44 3.64 5.93
CA GLN A 3 8.73 2.36 5.29
C GLN A 3 7.47 1.60 4.89
N ARG A 4 6.30 2.08 5.35
CA ARG A 4 4.96 1.56 5.09
C ARG A 4 3.93 2.68 5.17
N ILE A 5 2.77 2.45 4.57
CA ILE A 5 1.60 3.32 4.74
C ILE A 5 1.08 3.26 6.18
N SER A 6 0.49 4.35 6.65
CA SER A 6 -0.12 4.45 7.99
C SER A 6 -1.63 4.20 7.94
N ALA A 7 -2.26 4.10 9.12
CA ALA A 7 -3.73 4.07 9.22
C ALA A 7 -4.42 5.21 8.47
N ASP A 8 -3.86 6.43 8.49
CA ASP A 8 -4.41 7.60 7.80
C ASP A 8 -4.47 7.43 6.28
N HIS A 9 -3.52 6.68 5.71
CA HIS A 9 -3.53 6.38 4.28
C HIS A 9 -4.68 5.44 3.90
N LEU A 10 -5.02 4.48 4.78
CA LEU A 10 -6.13 3.56 4.56
C LEU A 10 -7.50 4.24 4.70
N GLN A 11 -7.60 5.32 5.47
CA GLN A 11 -8.83 6.11 5.58
C GLN A 11 -9.18 6.84 4.29
N GLN A 12 -8.22 7.01 3.37
CA GLN A 12 -8.46 7.62 2.05
C GLN A 12 -9.13 6.66 1.06
N LEU A 13 -9.15 5.35 1.36
CA LEU A 13 -9.76 4.35 0.50
C LEU A 13 -11.28 4.34 0.63
N SER A 14 -11.96 4.22 -0.51
CA SER A 14 -13.36 3.81 -0.55
C SER A 14 -13.54 2.37 -0.06
N ASP A 15 -14.76 2.01 0.37
CA ASP A 15 -15.06 0.63 0.79
C ASP A 15 -14.75 -0.40 -0.30
N THR A 16 -15.01 -0.07 -1.56
CA THR A 16 -14.65 -0.93 -2.70
C THR A 16 -13.14 -1.15 -2.79
N GLN A 17 -12.32 -0.10 -2.65
CA GLN A 17 -10.86 -0.23 -2.69
C GLN A 17 -10.32 -0.99 -1.48
N LYS A 18 -10.93 -0.81 -0.29
CA LYS A 18 -10.61 -1.61 0.90
C LYS A 18 -10.88 -3.10 0.65
N GLU A 19 -12.01 -3.44 0.06
CA GLU A 19 -12.33 -4.82 -0.32
C GLU A 19 -11.39 -5.38 -1.39
N THR A 20 -11.06 -4.59 -2.42
CA THR A 20 -10.04 -4.98 -3.41
C THR A 20 -8.71 -5.28 -2.73
N LEU A 21 -8.23 -4.36 -1.87
CA LEU A 21 -6.99 -4.52 -1.12
C LEU A 21 -7.01 -5.77 -0.24
N ARG A 22 -8.11 -6.02 0.48
CA ARG A 22 -8.31 -7.26 1.25
C ARG A 22 -8.21 -8.46 0.32
N SER A 23 -8.91 -8.47 -0.81
CA SER A 23 -8.95 -9.63 -1.71
C SER A 23 -7.56 -10.02 -2.21
N LEU A 24 -6.73 -9.02 -2.57
CA LEU A 24 -5.39 -9.20 -3.12
C LEU A 24 -4.32 -9.51 -2.07
N TRP A 25 -4.56 -9.14 -0.82
CA TRP A 25 -3.59 -9.32 0.26
C TRP A 25 -3.57 -10.75 0.81
N ASN A 26 -2.38 -11.33 0.94
CA ASN A 26 -2.16 -12.60 1.62
C ASN A 26 -1.36 -12.38 2.92
N PRO A 27 -2.00 -12.37 4.10
CA PRO A 27 -1.36 -12.01 5.36
C PRO A 27 -0.11 -12.85 5.64
N GLN A 28 1.01 -12.20 6.00
CA GLN A 28 2.24 -12.85 6.45
C GLN A 28 2.54 -12.47 7.91
N GLU A 29 3.15 -13.38 8.67
CA GLU A 29 3.67 -13.07 10.00
C GLU A 29 4.72 -11.96 9.95
N GLY A 30 4.67 -11.07 10.93
CA GLY A 30 5.51 -9.88 11.00
C GLY A 30 5.01 -8.68 10.18
N GLU A 31 3.96 -8.85 9.36
CA GLU A 31 3.30 -7.71 8.70
C GLU A 31 2.48 -6.88 9.69
N TYR A 32 2.39 -5.58 9.43
CA TYR A 32 1.53 -4.69 10.17
C TYR A 32 0.18 -4.53 9.49
N ILE A 33 -0.88 -4.46 10.29
CA ILE A 33 -2.25 -4.31 9.84
C ILE A 33 -2.95 -3.21 10.62
N LEU A 34 -4.00 -2.64 10.03
CA LEU A 34 -5.01 -1.88 10.74
C LEU A 34 -6.20 -2.80 10.99
N PHE A 35 -6.41 -3.18 12.25
CA PHE A 35 -7.52 -4.00 12.72
C PHE A 35 -8.71 -3.15 13.16
N ASN A 36 -9.90 -3.55 12.71
CA ASN A 36 -11.17 -2.85 12.98
C ASN A 36 -11.11 -1.34 12.68
N GLU A 37 -10.27 -0.90 11.74
CA GLU A 37 -10.09 0.51 11.36
C GLU A 37 -9.53 1.45 12.46
N TYR A 38 -9.14 0.91 13.63
CA TYR A 38 -8.71 1.73 14.76
C TYR A 38 -7.37 1.33 15.36
N GLN A 39 -6.96 0.07 15.22
CA GLN A 39 -5.82 -0.47 15.95
C GLN A 39 -4.74 -0.98 15.02
N GLU A 40 -3.52 -0.43 15.12
CA GLU A 40 -2.37 -1.01 14.44
C GLU A 40 -1.85 -2.22 15.21
N GLU A 41 -1.71 -3.34 14.54
CA GLU A 41 -1.20 -4.59 15.11
C GLU A 41 -0.18 -5.22 14.18
N MET A 42 0.73 -6.03 14.75
CA MET A 42 1.59 -6.91 13.97
C MET A 42 1.01 -8.32 13.98
N ILE A 43 1.04 -8.98 12.83
CA ILE A 43 0.54 -10.35 12.70
C ILE A 43 1.50 -11.32 13.40
N TYR A 44 0.93 -12.15 14.27
CA TYR A 44 1.57 -13.33 14.86
C TYR A 44 0.73 -14.55 14.53
N TYR A 45 1.34 -15.65 14.03
CA TYR A 45 0.56 -16.81 13.59
C TYR A 45 -0.25 -17.48 14.70
N LEU A 46 0.14 -17.30 15.96
CA LEU A 46 -0.61 -17.81 17.12
C LEU A 46 -2.05 -17.28 17.20
N ASN A 47 -2.32 -16.09 16.64
CA ASN A 47 -3.62 -15.43 16.77
C ASN A 47 -4.51 -15.59 15.52
N GLY A 48 -3.98 -16.16 14.43
CA GLY A 48 -4.62 -16.10 13.12
C GLY A 48 -4.79 -14.65 12.62
N VAL A 49 -5.45 -14.47 11.48
CA VAL A 49 -5.76 -13.14 10.93
C VAL A 49 -7.22 -13.06 10.54
N GLU A 50 -7.98 -12.18 11.20
CA GLU A 50 -9.36 -11.85 10.81
C GLU A 50 -9.35 -10.91 9.59
N LYS A 51 -9.07 -11.49 8.41
CA LYS A 51 -8.85 -10.75 7.16
C LYS A 51 -9.98 -9.76 6.79
N HIS A 52 -11.23 -10.11 7.09
CA HIS A 52 -12.40 -9.28 6.83
C HIS A 52 -12.48 -7.99 7.67
N LYS A 53 -11.79 -7.96 8.82
CA LYS A 53 -11.69 -6.77 9.71
C LYS A 53 -10.37 -6.04 9.59
N SER A 54 -9.46 -6.55 8.76
CA SER A 54 -8.08 -6.11 8.72
C SER A 54 -7.76 -5.49 7.36
N LEU A 55 -6.86 -4.50 7.36
CA LEU A 55 -6.26 -3.94 6.15
C LEU A 55 -4.73 -3.95 6.31
N PRO A 56 -3.96 -4.33 5.29
CA PRO A 56 -2.51 -4.33 5.39
C PRO A 56 -1.94 -2.91 5.37
N LEU A 57 -0.99 -2.65 6.26
CA LEU A 57 -0.13 -1.47 6.18
C LEU A 57 1.04 -1.78 5.24
N LEU A 58 0.77 -1.68 3.94
CA LEU A 58 1.72 -2.03 2.88
C LEU A 58 3.04 -1.29 3.03
N THR A 59 4.13 -2.04 2.96
CA THR A 59 5.50 -1.56 2.85
C THR A 59 5.80 -1.02 1.46
N ILE A 60 6.87 -0.22 1.34
CA ILE A 60 7.44 0.21 0.04
C ILE A 60 7.65 -1.00 -0.89
N GLY A 61 8.24 -2.09 -0.37
CA GLY A 61 8.52 -3.29 -1.16
C GLY A 61 7.26 -3.98 -1.69
N GLN A 62 6.21 -4.07 -0.87
CA GLN A 62 4.92 -4.63 -1.31
C GLN A 62 4.25 -3.77 -2.38
N MET A 63 4.27 -2.44 -2.24
CA MET A 63 3.72 -1.53 -3.25
C MET A 63 4.48 -1.63 -4.58
N ILE A 64 5.82 -1.64 -4.55
CA ILE A 64 6.65 -1.84 -5.74
C ILE A 64 6.33 -3.18 -6.41
N SER A 65 6.28 -4.26 -5.63
CA SER A 65 5.94 -5.59 -6.14
C SER A 65 4.57 -5.58 -6.81
N TYR A 66 3.54 -5.04 -6.13
CA TYR A 66 2.20 -4.92 -6.68
C TYR A 66 2.19 -4.16 -8.01
N LEU A 67 2.76 -2.95 -8.05
CA LEU A 67 2.77 -2.10 -9.24
C LEU A 67 3.54 -2.73 -10.41
N THR A 68 4.68 -3.37 -10.14
CA THR A 68 5.47 -4.06 -11.17
C THR A 68 4.70 -5.19 -11.84
N HIS A 69 3.85 -5.90 -11.08
CA HIS A 69 3.00 -6.96 -11.64
C HIS A 69 1.79 -6.42 -12.42
N HIS A 70 1.31 -5.22 -12.09
CA HIS A 70 0.05 -4.67 -12.64
C HIS A 70 0.26 -3.60 -13.73
N ASP A 71 1.48 -3.07 -13.87
CA ASP A 71 1.81 -2.09 -14.91
C ASP A 71 3.22 -2.31 -15.45
N LYS A 72 3.30 -2.71 -16.73
CA LYS A 72 4.59 -2.98 -17.41
C LYS A 72 5.44 -1.73 -17.61
N MET A 73 4.85 -0.54 -17.51
CA MET A 73 5.54 0.75 -17.61
C MET A 73 5.88 1.32 -16.23
N PHE A 74 5.72 0.52 -15.15
CA PHE A 74 6.12 0.95 -13.82
C PHE A 74 7.59 1.35 -13.79
N SER A 75 7.85 2.60 -13.42
CA SER A 75 9.19 3.11 -13.12
C SER A 75 9.13 4.14 -12.01
N MET A 76 10.26 4.33 -11.33
CA MET A 76 10.40 5.35 -10.28
C MET A 76 11.75 6.04 -10.40
N GLN A 77 11.75 7.35 -10.23
CA GLN A 77 12.95 8.19 -10.24
C GLN A 77 12.83 9.33 -9.23
N PHE A 78 13.97 9.87 -8.79
CA PHE A 78 14.01 11.03 -7.89
C PHE A 78 14.67 12.20 -8.61
N GLU A 79 13.88 13.24 -8.91
CA GLU A 79 14.33 14.42 -9.65
C GLU A 79 13.75 15.68 -9.03
N SER A 80 14.52 16.77 -9.02
CA SER A 80 14.08 18.09 -8.53
C SER A 80 13.49 18.08 -7.11
N GLY A 81 13.90 17.14 -6.25
CA GLY A 81 13.44 17.04 -4.86
C GLY A 81 12.19 16.19 -4.66
N GLU A 82 11.68 15.54 -5.71
CA GLU A 82 10.47 14.71 -5.66
C GLU A 82 10.69 13.32 -6.25
N TRP A 83 9.98 12.35 -5.69
CA TRP A 83 9.83 11.02 -6.28
C TRP A 83 8.74 11.06 -7.33
N GLN A 84 9.09 10.62 -8.53
CA GLN A 84 8.17 10.43 -9.64
C GLN A 84 7.93 8.94 -9.85
N VAL A 85 6.69 8.48 -9.65
CA VAL A 85 6.25 7.12 -9.98
C VAL A 85 5.44 7.16 -11.27
N THR A 86 5.94 6.52 -12.32
CA THR A 86 5.32 6.49 -13.64
C THR A 86 4.65 5.15 -13.88
N LEU A 87 3.44 5.21 -14.41
CA LEU A 87 2.61 4.08 -14.85
C LEU A 87 2.19 4.32 -16.30
N SER A 88 1.59 3.31 -16.96
CA SER A 88 1.18 3.41 -18.37
C SER A 88 0.21 4.57 -18.68
N LYS A 89 -0.54 5.06 -17.69
CA LYS A 89 -1.59 6.07 -17.86
C LYS A 89 -1.45 7.30 -16.95
N SER A 90 -0.48 7.30 -16.04
CA SER A 90 -0.39 8.32 -15.00
C SER A 90 1.03 8.46 -14.47
N VAL A 91 1.29 9.61 -13.87
CA VAL A 91 2.54 9.95 -13.19
C VAL A 91 2.15 10.56 -11.85
N MET A 92 2.68 10.01 -10.75
CA MET A 92 2.50 10.55 -9.41
C MET A 92 3.81 11.20 -8.95
N GLN A 93 3.71 12.35 -8.31
CA GLN A 93 4.85 13.13 -7.82
C GLN A 93 4.66 13.42 -6.34
N ASN A 94 5.64 13.05 -5.52
CA ASN A 94 5.60 13.34 -4.09
C ASN A 94 7.03 13.45 -3.53
N PRO A 95 7.32 14.38 -2.59
CA PRO A 95 8.60 14.42 -1.90
C PRO A 95 8.95 13.12 -1.16
N GLU A 96 7.94 12.35 -0.74
CA GLU A 96 8.14 11.08 -0.06
C GLU A 96 7.75 9.89 -0.95
N LEU A 97 8.72 8.97 -1.16
CA LEU A 97 8.55 7.77 -1.99
C LEU A 97 7.34 6.93 -1.57
N CYS A 98 7.14 6.75 -0.25
CA CYS A 98 6.04 5.96 0.29
C CYS A 98 4.68 6.51 -0.20
N ASN A 99 4.53 7.83 -0.21
CA ASN A 99 3.28 8.49 -0.60
C ASN A 99 3.10 8.43 -2.13
N ALA A 100 4.15 8.68 -2.91
CA ALA A 100 4.09 8.54 -4.38
C ALA A 100 3.71 7.11 -4.80
N LEU A 101 4.29 6.09 -4.16
CA LEU A 101 3.94 4.69 -4.39
C LEU A 101 2.51 4.37 -3.97
N TRP A 102 2.04 4.95 -2.87
CA TRP A 102 0.68 4.75 -2.40
C TRP A 102 -0.35 5.34 -3.35
N GLU A 103 -0.16 6.58 -3.80
CA GLU A 103 -1.00 7.21 -4.82
C GLU A 103 -1.08 6.39 -6.10
N ALA A 104 0.07 5.87 -6.57
CA ALA A 104 0.15 4.98 -7.71
C ALA A 104 -0.61 3.66 -7.45
N THR A 105 -0.46 3.08 -6.26
CA THR A 105 -1.15 1.84 -5.85
C THR A 105 -2.66 2.03 -5.83
N MET A 106 -3.16 3.12 -5.23
CA MET A 106 -4.58 3.46 -5.19
C MET A 106 -5.20 3.59 -6.59
N SER A 107 -4.45 4.09 -7.58
CA SER A 107 -4.93 4.21 -8.97
C SER A 107 -5.15 2.86 -9.67
N LYS A 108 -4.70 1.75 -9.05
CA LYS A 108 -4.80 0.38 -9.56
C LYS A 108 -5.65 -0.54 -8.69
N LEU A 109 -6.11 -0.08 -7.52
CA LEU A 109 -7.08 -0.78 -6.66
C LEU A 109 -8.50 -0.55 -7.17
#